data_AF-A0A1S8MY55-F1
#
_entry.id   AF-A0A1S8MY55-F1
#
_cell.length_a   1.000
_cell.length_b   1.000
_cell.length_c   1.000
_cell.angle_alpha   90.00
_cell.angle_beta   90.00
_cell.angle_gamma   90.00
#
_symmetry.space_group_name_H-M   'P 1'
#
loop_
_entity.id
_entity.type
_entity.pdbx_description
1 polymer ?
#
loop_
_entity_poly.entity_id
_entity_poly.type
_entity_poly.pdbx_seq_one_letter_code
_entity_poly.pdbx_strand_id
1 'polypeptide(L)' 'MQTFCKIQGYKLLVEEKNEGNLKVISSDYNAFRNLDMGLSYNGLYEKWVTSSEVDLIFKE' A
#
# COMPACT_ATOMS: atom_id res chain seq x y z
N MET A 1 7.18 11.73 -8.89
CA MET A 1 6.09 12.02 -7.94
C MET A 1 5.71 10.71 -7.25
N GLN A 2 5.75 10.64 -5.92
CA GLN A 2 5.40 9.43 -5.18
C GLN A 2 3.91 9.46 -4.80
N THR A 3 3.20 8.37 -5.03
CA THR A 3 1.76 8.27 -4.71
C THR A 3 1.58 7.47 -3.42
N PHE A 4 0.71 7.94 -2.53
CA PHE A 4 0.40 7.24 -1.29
C PHE A 4 -1.09 6.93 -1.22
N CYS A 5 -1.46 5.94 -0.42
CA CYS A 5 -2.85 5.68 -0.06
C CYS A 5 -2.98 5.48 1.45
N LYS A 6 -4.21 5.59 1.95
CA LYS A 6 -4.54 5.26 3.33
C LYS A 6 -5.45 4.04 3.39
N ILE A 7 -5.06 3.08 4.22
CA ILE A 7 -5.82 1.85 4.47
C ILE A 7 -5.91 1.66 5.97
N GLN A 8 -7.13 1.66 6.52
CA GLN A 8 -7.39 1.47 7.96
C GLN A 8 -6.50 2.32 8.89
N GLY A 9 -6.15 3.56 8.48
CA GLY A 9 -5.30 4.45 9.26
C GLY A 9 -3.83 4.50 8.83
N TYR A 10 -3.32 3.48 8.13
CA TYR A 10 -1.93 3.39 7.68
C TYR A 10 -1.71 4.11 6.35
N LYS A 11 -0.64 4.90 6.26
CA LYS A 11 -0.20 5.53 5.01
C LYS A 11 0.80 4.62 4.31
N LEU A 12 0.46 4.12 3.12
CA LEU A 12 1.27 3.19 2.33
C LEU A 12 1.73 3.82 1.03
N LEU A 13 2.89 3.38 0.53
CA LEU A 13 3.42 3.82 -0.77
C LEU A 13 2.80 2.96 -1.88
N VAL A 14 2.30 3.59 -2.93
CA VAL A 14 1.83 2.89 -4.13
C VAL A 14 3.04 2.68 -5.06
N GLU A 15 3.40 1.43 -5.30
CA GLU A 15 4.52 1.02 -6.17
C GLU A 15 4.06 0.84 -7.62
N GLU A 16 2.90 0.21 -7.83
CA GLU A 16 2.35 -0.09 -9.17
C GLU A 16 0.84 0.20 -9.20
N LYS A 17 0.33 0.58 -10.38
CA LYS A 17 -1.09 0.78 -10.65
C LYS A 17 -1.49 0.12 -11.96
N ASN A 18 -2.61 -0.60 -11.91
CA ASN A 18 -3.19 -1.39 -13.00
C ASN A 18 -4.66 -0.98 -13.13
N GLU A 19 -5.39 -1.52 -14.09
CA GLU A 19 -6.83 -1.27 -14.19
C GLU A 19 -7.56 -1.74 -12.92
N GLY A 20 -7.91 -0.78 -12.05
CA GLY A 20 -8.64 -0.99 -10.80
C GLY A 20 -7.82 -1.43 -9.58
N ASN A 21 -6.53 -1.74 -9.74
CA ASN A 21 -5.69 -2.29 -8.66
C ASN A 21 -4.45 -1.43 -8.39
N LEU A 22 -3.99 -1.48 -7.15
CA LEU A 22 -2.82 -0.78 -6.64
C LEU A 22 -1.93 -1.78 -5.90
N LYS A 23 -0.64 -1.82 -6.26
CA LYS A 23 0.37 -2.49 -5.45
C LYS A 23 0.84 -1.50 -4.40
N VAL A 24 0.60 -1.81 -3.14
CA VAL A 24 1.03 -0.99 -2.01
C VAL A 24 2.15 -1.67 -1.26
N ILE A 25 3.14 -0.89 -0.84
CA ILE A 25 4.29 -1.37 -0.08
C ILE A 25 4.47 -0.59 1.22
N SER A 26 5.00 -1.28 2.23
CA SER A 26 5.29 -0.75 3.56
C SER A 26 6.55 -1.39 4.12
N SER A 27 7.34 -0.63 4.90
CA SER A 27 8.36 -1.20 5.78
C SER A 27 7.86 -1.37 7.23
N ASP A 28 6.62 -0.98 7.52
CA ASP A 28 6.02 -1.04 8.86
C ASP A 28 5.46 -2.44 9.15
N TYR A 29 6.06 -3.12 10.14
CA TYR A 29 5.61 -4.43 10.61
C TYR A 29 4.17 -4.42 11.16
N ASN A 30 3.72 -3.30 11.74
CA ASN A 30 2.33 -3.18 12.19
C ASN A 30 1.36 -3.10 11.01
N ALA A 31 1.74 -2.40 9.94
CA ALA A 31 0.94 -2.39 8.72
C ALA A 31 0.88 -3.81 8.12
N PHE A 32 2.02 -4.52 8.07
CA PHE A 32 2.07 -5.92 7.65
C PHE A 32 1.07 -6.80 8.40
N ARG A 33 1.14 -6.76 9.74
CA ARG A 33 0.32 -7.61 10.60
C ARG A 33 -1.17 -7.24 10.56
N ASN A 34 -1.50 -5.95 10.57
CA ASN A 34 -2.90 -5.50 10.67
C ASN A 34 -3.61 -5.47 9.30
N LEU A 35 -2.87 -5.29 8.21
CA LEU A 35 -3.45 -5.25 6.86
C LEU A 35 -3.29 -6.57 6.11
N ASP A 36 -2.75 -7.62 6.74
CA ASP A 36 -2.50 -8.92 6.10
C ASP A 36 -1.70 -8.76 4.80
N MET A 37 -0.56 -8.08 4.89
CA MET A 37 0.34 -7.88 3.74
C MET A 37 1.24 -9.12 3.58
N GLY A 38 1.69 -9.39 2.35
CA GLY A 38 2.72 -10.38 2.08
C GLY A 38 4.12 -9.85 2.37
N LEU A 39 5.08 -10.75 2.61
CA LEU A 39 6.50 -10.40 2.66
C LEU A 39 7.06 -10.33 1.23
N SER A 40 7.77 -9.26 0.90
CA SER A 40 8.47 -9.09 -0.38
C SER A 40 9.99 -9.10 -0.19
N TYR A 41 10.71 -8.88 -1.29
CA TYR A 41 12.17 -8.79 -1.29
C TYR A 41 12.66 -7.51 -0.58
N ASN A 42 13.83 -7.58 0.06
CA ASN A 42 14.45 -6.46 0.81
C ASN A 42 13.70 -5.95 2.06
N GLY A 43 12.91 -6.80 2.72
CA GLY A 43 12.28 -6.44 3.99
C GLY A 43 11.12 -5.45 3.87
N LEU A 44 10.55 -5.33 2.66
CA LEU A 44 9.30 -4.64 2.43
C LEU A 44 8.15 -5.63 2.49
N TYR A 45 6.99 -5.12 2.88
CA TYR A 45 5.73 -5.84 2.88
C TYR A 45 4.87 -5.29 1.74
N GLU A 46 4.25 -6.17 0.97
CA GLU A 46 3.47 -5.80 -0.21
C GLU A 46 2.05 -6.35 -0.15
N LYS A 47 1.10 -5.60 -0.71
CA LYS A 47 -0.28 -6.04 -0.86
C LYS A 47 -0.88 -5.46 -2.12
N TRP A 48 -1.70 -6.25 -2.80
CA TRP A 48 -2.57 -5.77 -3.86
C TRP A 48 -3.92 -5.36 -3.27
N VAL A 49 -4.38 -4.16 -3.60
CA VAL A 49 -5.65 -3.61 -3.14
C VAL A 49 -6.39 -3.00 -4.31
N THR A 50 -7.72 -3.05 -4.27
CA THR A 50 -8.52 -2.35 -5.26
C THR A 50 -8.56 -0.85 -4.95
N SER A 51 -8.65 -0.02 -5.98
CA SER A 51 -8.74 1.44 -5.79
C SER A 51 -9.97 1.88 -5.00
N SER A 52 -10.99 1.04 -4.88
CA SER A 52 -12.20 1.25 -4.06
C SER A 52 -12.01 0.98 -2.57
N GLU A 53 -10.97 0.22 -2.19
CA GLU A 53 -10.68 -0.13 -0.80
C GLU A 53 -9.79 0.90 -0.09
N VAL A 54 -9.30 1.92 -0.82
CA VAL A 54 -8.29 2.85 -0.32
C VAL A 54 -8.65 4.30 -0.56
N ASP A 55 -8.33 5.15 0.40
CA ASP A 55 -8.33 6.60 0.19
C ASP A 55 -6.99 7.00 -0.44
N LEU A 56 -7.00 7.34 -1.73
CA LEU A 56 -5.81 7.83 -2.42
C LEU A 56 -5.41 9.20 -1.88
N ILE A 57 -4.18 9.30 -1.35
CA ILE A 57 -3.59 10.56 -0.89
C ILE A 57 -2.53 10.95 -1.91
N PHE A 58 -2.90 11.84 -2.82
CA PHE A 58 -1.91 12.51 -3.67
C PHE A 58 -1.20 13.56 -2.81
N LYS A 59 0.12 13.44 -2.68
CA LYS A 59 0.94 14.56 -2.24
C LYS A 59 1.37 15.33 -3.47
N GLU A 60 1.03 16.63 -3.49
CA GLU A 60 1.69 17.63 -4.34
C GLU A 60 3.20 17.68 -4.07
#